data_AF-A0A4S8L8Z5-F1
#
_entry.id   AF-A0A4S8L8Z5-F1
#
_cell.length_a   1.000
_cell.length_b   1.000
_cell.length_c   1.000
_cell.angle_alpha   90.00
_cell.angle_beta   90.00
_cell.angle_gamma   90.00
#
_symmetry.space_group_name_H-M   'P 1'
#
loop_
_entity.id
_entity.type
_entity.pdbx_description
1 polymer ?
#
loop_
_entity_poly.entity_id
_entity_poly.type
_entity_poly.pdbx_seq_one_letter_code
_entity_poly.pdbx_strand_id
1 'polypeptide(L)' 'LKTIYEELWKIVDGEASGLTYTNDHGCNIQPHNNHIWKAYTKTHPAVTPFRNKGWPLYDRMNDIVPQKVTGQYV' A
#
# COMPACT_ATOMS: atom_id res chain seq x y z
N LEU A 1 0.08 0.11 -12.09
CA LEU A 1 1.30 0.08 -11.24
C LEU A 1 1.36 1.27 -10.29
N LYS A 2 1.42 2.53 -10.80
CA LYS A 2 1.37 3.74 -9.97
C LYS A 2 0.20 3.79 -8.98
N THR A 3 -1.02 3.50 -9.44
CA THR A 3 -2.22 3.48 -8.57
C THR A 3 -2.11 2.49 -7.41
N ILE A 4 -1.58 1.29 -7.66
CA ILE A 4 -1.41 0.28 -6.60
C ILE A 4 -0.38 0.77 -5.57
N TYR A 5 0.72 1.36 -6.04
CA TYR A 5 1.75 1.92 -5.17
C TYR A 5 1.22 3.06 -4.29
N GLU A 6 0.44 4.00 -4.85
CA GLU A 6 -0.16 5.10 -4.10
C GLU A 6 -1.15 4.60 -3.02
N GLU A 7 -1.97 3.60 -3.33
CA GLU A 7 -2.89 3.03 -2.34
C GLU A 7 -2.16 2.27 -1.23
N LEU A 8 -1.12 1.49 -1.57
CA LEU A 8 -0.27 0.86 -0.56
C LEU A 8 0.48 1.91 0.28
N TRP A 9 0.91 3.01 -0.33
CA TRP A 9 1.56 4.10 0.38
C TRP A 9 0.64 4.78 1.39
N LYS A 10 -0.64 5.02 1.08
CA LYS A 10 -1.62 5.52 2.06
C LYS A 10 -1.79 4.58 3.25
N ILE A 11 -1.72 3.27 3.03
CA ILE A 11 -1.75 2.27 4.11
C ILE A 11 -0.49 2.40 4.99
N VAL A 12 0.69 2.56 4.38
CA VAL A 12 1.96 2.74 5.10
C VAL A 12 2.02 4.07 5.85
N ASP A 13 1.52 5.15 5.25
CA ASP A 13 1.47 6.50 5.81
C ASP A 13 0.52 6.60 7.01
N GLY A 14 -0.34 5.59 7.19
CA GLY A 14 -1.26 5.48 8.33
C GLY A 14 -2.66 6.04 8.08
N GLU A 15 -2.99 6.42 6.84
CA GLU A 15 -4.36 6.83 6.47
C GLU A 15 -5.35 5.68 6.64
N ALA A 16 -4.92 4.44 6.38
CA ALA A 16 -5.69 3.26 6.71
C ALA A 16 -5.45 2.85 8.17
N SER A 17 -6.08 3.59 9.09
CA SER A 17 -5.96 3.37 10.53
C SER A 17 -6.15 1.89 10.89
N GLY A 18 -5.09 1.25 11.41
CA GLY A 18 -5.07 -0.16 11.80
C GLY A 18 -4.55 -1.14 10.74
N LEU A 19 -4.22 -0.70 9.53
CA LEU A 19 -3.56 -1.54 8.53
C LEU A 19 -2.05 -1.27 8.52
N THR A 20 -1.25 -2.32 8.36
CA THR A 20 0.20 -2.19 8.27
C THR A 20 0.67 -2.99 7.08
N TYR A 21 1.42 -2.35 6.19
CA TYR A 21 1.98 -3.01 5.02
C TYR A 21 3.45 -3.34 5.24
N THR A 22 3.84 -4.55 4.87
CA THR A 22 5.23 -5.04 4.88
C THR A 22 5.54 -5.72 3.55
N ASN A 23 6.78 -5.60 3.09
CA ASN A 23 7.20 -6.20 1.81
C ASN A 23 7.13 -7.73 1.80
N ASP A 24 7.21 -8.34 2.98
CA ASP A 24 7.25 -9.79 3.16
C ASP A 24 5.84 -10.37 3.36
N HIS A 25 5.03 -9.77 4.24
CA HIS A 25 3.70 -10.29 4.59
C HIS A 25 2.52 -9.52 3.96
N GLY A 26 2.79 -8.45 3.21
CA GLY A 26 1.76 -7.57 2.63
C GLY A 26 1.07 -6.75 3.70
N CYS A 27 -0.24 -6.51 3.56
CA CYS A 27 -1.03 -5.77 4.55
C CYS A 27 -1.27 -6.56 5.86
N ASN A 28 -0.79 -7.82 5.95
CA ASN A 28 -0.92 -8.73 7.10
C ASN A 28 -2.27 -8.61 7.82
N ILE A 29 -3.37 -8.69 7.06
CA ILE A 29 -4.71 -8.40 7.57
C ILE A 29 -5.14 -9.49 8.55
N GLN A 30 -5.06 -9.16 9.84
CA GLN A 30 -5.56 -10.01 10.91
C GLN A 30 -7.11 -10.10 10.87
N PRO A 31 -7.70 -11.16 11.46
CA PRO A 31 -9.16 -11.35 11.46
C PRO A 31 -9.94 -10.17 12.01
N HIS A 32 -9.40 -9.48 13.03
CA HIS A 32 -10.02 -8.31 13.63
C HIS A 32 -10.03 -7.10 12.68
N ASN A 33 -9.03 -6.94 11.80
CA ASN A 33 -8.94 -5.85 10.81
C ASN A 33 -9.61 -6.19 9.46
N ASN A 34 -10.25 -7.36 9.36
CA ASN A 34 -10.91 -7.79 8.13
C ASN A 34 -12.05 -6.85 7.72
N HIS A 35 -12.72 -6.20 8.68
CA HIS A 35 -13.77 -5.22 8.40
C HIS A 35 -13.19 -3.95 7.74
N ILE A 36 -12.04 -3.47 8.21
CA ILE A 36 -11.30 -2.32 7.65
C ILE A 36 -10.82 -2.67 6.23
N TRP A 37 -10.22 -3.84 6.04
CA TRP A 37 -9.78 -4.30 4.73
C TRP A 37 -10.93 -4.43 3.72
N LYS A 38 -12.08 -4.96 4.15
CA LYS A 38 -13.28 -5.04 3.29
C LYS A 38 -13.81 -3.66 2.91
N ALA A 39 -13.78 -2.69 3.82
CA ALA A 39 -14.16 -1.32 3.51
C ALA A 39 -13.17 -0.68 2.52
N TYR A 40 -11.87 -0.90 2.73
CA TYR A 40 -10.80 -0.33 1.91
C TYR A 40 -10.76 -0.93 0.49
N THR A 41 -10.94 -2.25 0.36
CA THR A 41 -10.99 -2.92 -0.96
C THR A 41 -12.24 -2.58 -1.78
N LYS A 42 -13.32 -2.11 -1.13
CA LYS A 42 -14.50 -1.59 -1.86
C LYS A 42 -14.20 -0.31 -2.62
N THR A 43 -13.41 0.60 -2.04
CA THR A 43 -12.99 1.84 -2.69
C THR A 43 -11.74 1.64 -3.55
N HIS A 44 -10.88 0.69 -3.18
CA HIS A 44 -9.60 0.40 -3.83
C HIS A 44 -9.48 -1.08 -4.21
N PRO A 45 -10.22 -1.55 -5.24
CA PRO A 45 -10.20 -2.97 -5.63
C PRO A 45 -8.83 -3.45 -6.11
N ALA A 46 -7.96 -2.53 -6.54
CA ALA A 46 -6.62 -2.84 -7.02
C ALA A 46 -5.66 -3.37 -5.94
N VAL A 47 -5.91 -3.10 -4.65
CA VAL A 47 -5.07 -3.61 -3.55
C VAL A 47 -5.50 -4.98 -3.02
N THR A 48 -6.65 -5.49 -3.46
CA THR A 48 -7.18 -6.82 -3.07
C THR A 48 -6.15 -7.96 -3.07
N PRO A 49 -5.26 -8.12 -4.08
CA PRO A 49 -4.29 -9.20 -4.07
C PRO A 49 -3.17 -9.05 -3.02
N PHE A 50 -2.98 -7.86 -2.45
CA PHE A 50 -1.91 -7.55 -1.48
C PHE A 50 -2.34 -7.69 -0.01
N ARG A 51 -3.51 -8.32 0.23
CA ARG A 51 -4.05 -8.57 1.57
C ARG A 51 -3.05 -9.25 2.51
N ASN A 52 -2.55 -10.41 2.09
CA ASN A 52 -1.54 -11.21 2.80
C ASN A 52 -0.39 -11.57 1.86
N LYS A 53 -0.22 -10.78 0.80
CA LYS A 53 0.82 -10.99 -0.19
C LYS A 53 1.70 -9.76 -0.20
N GLY A 54 2.92 -9.94 0.28
CA GLY A 54 3.97 -8.95 0.16
C GLY A 54 4.27 -8.65 -1.30
N TRP A 55 4.72 -7.43 -1.54
CA TRP A 55 5.33 -7.07 -2.81
C TRP A 55 6.80 -6.75 -2.54
N PRO A 56 7.72 -7.70 -2.81
CA PRO A 56 9.14 -7.52 -2.53
C PRO A 56 9.75 -6.31 -3.26
N LEU A 57 9.15 -5.96 -4.40
CA LEU A 57 9.54 -4.82 -5.21
C LEU A 57 8.93 -3.50 -4.73
N TYR A 58 8.09 -3.48 -3.69
CA TYR A 58 7.46 -2.23 -3.21
C TYR A 58 8.49 -1.16 -2.85
N ASP A 59 9.59 -1.55 -2.20
CA ASP A 59 10.71 -0.66 -1.87
C ASP A 59 11.37 -0.08 -3.13
N ARG A 60 11.65 -0.94 -4.12
CA ARG A 60 12.19 -0.53 -5.43
C ARG A 60 11.16 0.22 -6.28
N MET A 61 9.88 0.07 -5.98
CA MET A 61 8.79 0.75 -6.67
C MET A 61 8.86 2.25 -6.42
N ASN A 62 9.49 2.68 -5.33
CA ASN A 62 9.78 4.08 -5.05
C ASN A 62 10.70 4.73 -6.10
N ASP A 63 11.62 3.95 -6.66
CA ASP A 63 12.58 4.38 -7.68
C ASP A 63 11.96 4.34 -9.10
N ILE A 64 11.02 3.40 -9.32
CA ILE A 64 10.39 3.14 -10.63
C ILE A 64 9.14 4.01 -10.84
N VAL A 65 8.31 4.13 -9.80
CA VAL A 65 7.17 5.04 -9.84
C VAL A 65 7.76 6.42 -9.67
N PRO A 66 7.59 7.33 -10.63
CA PRO A 66 8.00 8.71 -10.43
C PRO A 66 7.21 9.23 -9.23
N GLN A 67 7.82 9.23 -8.05
CA GLN A 67 7.43 10.14 -7.00
C GLN A 67 7.42 11.51 -7.67
N LYS A 68 6.41 12.32 -7.38
CA LYS A 68 6.50 13.74 -7.74
C LYS A 68 7.84 14.22 -7.20
N VAL A 69 8.81 14.36 -8.08
CA VAL A 69 10.09 14.98 -7.77
C VAL A 69 9.68 16.41 -7.52
N THR A 70 9.39 16.75 -6.25
CA THR A 70 9.43 18.14 -5.81
C THR A 70 10.86 18.54 -6.13
N GLY A 71 11.00 19.33 -7.20
CA GLY A 71 12.29 19.73 -7.73
C GLY A 71 13.22 20.09 -6.59
N GLN A 72 14.30 19.35 -6.47
CA GLN A 72 15.41 19.70 -5.63
C GLN A 72 15.88 21.06 -6.13
N TYR A 73 15.53 22.12 -5.39
CA TYR A 73 16.04 23.45 -5.67
C TYR A 73 17.56 23.38 -5.49
N VAL A 74 18.24 23.66 -6.60
CA VAL A 74 19.70 23.81 -6.74
C VAL A 74 20.28 24.83 -5.79
#